data_AF-A0A1C5BZ87-F1
#
_entry.id   AF-A0A1C5BZ87-F1
#
_cell.length_a   1.000
_cell.length_b   1.000
_cell.length_c   1.000
_cell.angle_alpha   90.00
_cell.angle_beta   90.00
_cell.angle_gamma   90.00
#
_symmetry.space_group_name_H-M   'P 1'
#
loop_
_entity.id
_entity.type
_entity.pdbx_description
1 polymer ?
#
loop_
_entity_poly.entity_id
_entity_poly.type
_entity_poly.pdbx_seq_one_letter_code
_entity_poly.pdbx_strand_id
1 'polypeptide(L)'
;MPTQPLASGPHGPDALRPLLDTVLDALAEGRKARGGPLPAGGPEATARRVADALGDVLPDEGDPDGLRALVRLLAEGAADPADPLCAGHLHCPPLAVATAADLAVSALNPSLDSWDQAPGATALEAVVTQALARAAGLADALVTTGGTESNQLALLLARE
;
A
#
# COMPACT_ATOMS: atom_id res chain seq x y z
N MET A 1 -11.11 -28.36 6.77
CA MET A 1 -11.52 -27.08 6.16
C MET A 1 -10.90 -26.99 4.78
N PRO A 2 -11.62 -26.52 3.74
CA PRO A 2 -10.99 -26.26 2.44
C PRO A 2 -9.85 -25.24 2.64
N THR A 3 -8.70 -25.52 2.04
CA THR A 3 -7.54 -24.62 2.08
C THR A 3 -7.89 -23.34 1.33
N GLN A 4 -7.72 -22.18 1.97
CA GLN A 4 -7.91 -20.91 1.29
C GLN A 4 -6.89 -20.74 0.15
N PRO A 5 -7.28 -20.13 -0.99
CA PRO A 5 -6.37 -19.92 -2.10
C PRO A 5 -5.27 -18.92 -1.69
N LEU A 6 -4.02 -19.21 -2.09
CA LEU A 6 -2.88 -18.34 -1.87
C LEU A 6 -2.67 -17.43 -3.09
N ALA A 7 -2.36 -16.15 -2.86
CA ALA A 7 -2.07 -15.18 -3.91
C ALA A 7 -0.86 -15.57 -4.79
N SER A 8 0.14 -16.24 -4.20
CA SER A 8 1.31 -16.80 -4.89
C SER A 8 1.11 -18.21 -5.42
N GLY A 9 -0.06 -18.82 -5.21
CA GLY A 9 -0.35 -20.19 -5.64
C GLY A 9 -0.55 -20.31 -7.16
N PRO A 10 -0.62 -21.55 -7.70
CA PRO A 10 -0.81 -21.79 -9.14
C PRO A 10 -2.08 -21.15 -9.73
N HIS A 11 -3.11 -20.94 -8.90
CA HIS A 11 -4.37 -20.27 -9.25
C HIS A 11 -4.49 -18.88 -8.61
N GLY A 12 -3.38 -18.32 -8.11
CA GLY A 12 -3.33 -17.05 -7.40
C GLY A 12 -3.97 -15.90 -8.18
N PRO A 13 -3.60 -15.68 -9.46
CA PRO A 13 -4.24 -14.65 -10.28
C PRO A 13 -5.76 -14.83 -10.40
N ASP A 14 -6.24 -16.06 -10.58
CA ASP A 14 -7.68 -16.34 -10.72
C ASP A 14 -8.43 -16.14 -9.40
N ALA A 15 -7.80 -16.48 -8.27
CA ALA A 15 -8.34 -16.21 -6.94
C ALA A 15 -8.36 -14.71 -6.59
N LEU A 16 -7.36 -13.94 -7.06
CA LEU A 16 -7.27 -12.50 -6.81
C LEU A 16 -8.29 -11.69 -7.62
N ARG A 17 -8.58 -12.07 -8.86
CA ARG A 17 -9.50 -11.33 -9.76
C ARG A 17 -10.82 -10.87 -9.09
N PRO A 18 -11.66 -11.77 -8.54
CA PRO A 18 -12.94 -11.34 -7.94
C PRO A 18 -12.76 -10.47 -6.69
N LEU A 19 -11.66 -10.66 -5.94
CA LEU A 19 -11.33 -9.83 -4.78
C LEU A 19 -10.90 -8.43 -5.22
N LEU A 20 -10.12 -8.33 -6.29
CA LEU A 20 -9.68 -7.05 -6.87
C LEU A 20 -10.87 -6.29 -7.46
N ASP A 21 -11.81 -6.95 -8.12
CA ASP A 21 -13.06 -6.33 -8.59
C ASP A 21 -13.83 -5.73 -7.39
N THR A 22 -13.94 -6.48 -6.30
CA THR A 22 -14.58 -6.01 -5.05
C THR A 22 -13.86 -4.79 -4.48
N VAL A 23 -12.52 -4.80 -4.45
CA VAL A 23 -11.70 -3.68 -3.98
C VAL A 23 -11.93 -2.44 -4.86
N LEU A 24 -11.88 -2.58 -6.18
CA LEU A 24 -12.02 -1.46 -7.11
C LEU A 24 -13.41 -0.82 -7.01
N ASP A 25 -14.47 -1.62 -6.91
CA ASP A 25 -15.83 -1.13 -6.70
C ASP A 25 -15.94 -0.36 -5.37
N ALA A 26 -15.45 -0.96 -4.28
CA ALA A 26 -15.51 -0.36 -2.94
C ALA A 26 -14.70 0.94 -2.82
N LEU A 27 -13.53 1.01 -3.49
CA LEU A 27 -12.73 2.24 -3.59
C LEU A 27 -13.52 3.36 -4.27
N ALA A 28 -14.19 3.04 -5.38
CA ALA A 28 -15.00 4.00 -6.13
C ALA A 28 -16.21 4.48 -5.30
N GLU A 29 -16.88 3.59 -4.58
CA GLU A 29 -17.99 3.91 -3.67
C GLU A 29 -17.54 4.80 -2.50
N GLY A 30 -16.46 4.42 -1.81
CA GLY A 30 -15.95 5.19 -0.67
C GLY A 30 -15.44 6.57 -1.08
N ARG A 31 -14.77 6.68 -2.24
CA ARG A 31 -14.39 7.99 -2.80
C ARG A 31 -15.60 8.89 -3.04
N LYS A 32 -16.69 8.36 -3.62
CA LYS A 32 -17.93 9.11 -3.84
C LYS A 32 -18.55 9.54 -2.51
N ALA A 33 -18.56 8.65 -1.51
CA ALA A 33 -19.11 8.94 -0.19
C ALA A 33 -18.30 10.01 0.57
N ARG A 34 -16.98 10.03 0.42
CA ARG A 34 -16.11 11.07 1.00
C ARG A 34 -16.46 12.47 0.49
N GLY A 35 -16.67 12.62 -0.82
CA GLY A 35 -17.17 13.85 -1.43
C GLY A 35 -16.20 15.05 -1.51
N GLY A 36 -14.93 14.89 -1.11
CA GLY A 36 -13.92 15.96 -1.15
C GLY A 36 -12.50 15.49 -0.79
N PRO A 37 -11.57 16.42 -0.55
CA PRO A 37 -10.17 16.09 -0.25
C PRO A 37 -9.99 15.38 1.09
N LEU A 38 -10.92 15.55 2.03
CA LEU A 38 -10.97 14.89 3.33
C LEU A 38 -12.43 14.58 3.72
N PRO A 39 -12.65 13.59 4.61
CA PRO A 39 -13.96 13.38 5.24
C PRO A 39 -14.43 14.61 6.03
N ALA A 40 -15.72 14.92 5.95
CA ALA A 40 -16.34 15.99 6.74
C ALA A 40 -16.43 15.64 8.25
N GLY A 41 -16.53 16.67 9.09
CA GLY A 41 -16.81 16.54 10.52
C GLY A 41 -15.58 16.40 11.44
N GLY A 42 -14.37 16.41 10.88
CA GLY A 42 -13.13 16.38 11.67
C GLY A 42 -12.80 15.00 12.25
N PRO A 43 -11.71 14.91 13.03
CA PRO A 43 -11.15 13.63 13.47
C PRO A 43 -12.11 12.83 14.36
N GLU A 44 -12.86 13.47 15.27
CA GLU A 44 -13.78 12.77 16.17
C GLU A 44 -14.99 12.19 15.41
N ALA A 45 -15.50 12.89 14.40
CA ALA A 45 -16.59 12.38 13.58
C ALA A 45 -16.13 11.22 12.68
N THR A 46 -14.91 11.29 12.14
CA THR A 46 -14.33 10.18 11.38
C THR A 46 -14.09 8.97 12.27
N ALA A 47 -13.52 9.15 13.46
CA ALA A 47 -13.28 8.06 14.41
C ALA A 47 -14.58 7.36 14.83
N ARG A 48 -15.65 8.13 15.12
CA ARG A 48 -16.97 7.55 15.42
C ARG A 48 -17.53 6.74 14.26
N ARG A 49 -17.51 7.28 13.02
CA ARG A 49 -17.98 6.54 11.84
C ARG A 49 -17.22 5.24 11.63
N VAL A 50 -15.91 5.23 11.87
CA VAL A 50 -15.09 4.03 11.80
C VAL A 50 -15.49 3.03 12.89
N ALA A 51 -15.62 3.47 14.13
CA ALA A 51 -16.01 2.61 15.25
C ALA A 51 -17.42 2.01 15.06
N ASP A 52 -18.38 2.83 14.61
CA ASP A 52 -19.76 2.40 14.37
C ASP A 52 -19.85 1.38 13.22
N ALA A 53 -18.97 1.47 12.22
CA ALA A 53 -18.96 0.59 11.06
C ALA A 53 -18.17 -0.71 11.26
N LEU A 54 -17.12 -0.71 12.08
CA LEU A 54 -16.21 -1.87 12.23
C LEU A 54 -16.82 -3.03 13.03
N GLY A 55 -17.72 -2.76 13.98
CA GLY A 55 -18.26 -3.81 14.84
C GLY A 55 -17.17 -4.57 15.62
N ASP A 56 -17.28 -5.89 15.69
CA ASP A 56 -16.21 -6.75 16.21
C ASP A 56 -15.11 -6.92 15.15
N VAL A 57 -13.90 -6.45 15.45
CA VAL A 57 -12.76 -6.47 14.52
C VAL A 57 -12.09 -7.85 14.42
N LEU A 58 -12.39 -8.76 15.34
CA LEU A 58 -11.85 -10.12 15.37
C LEU A 58 -12.95 -11.14 15.71
N PRO A 59 -13.98 -11.26 14.82
CA PRO A 59 -15.05 -12.21 15.04
C PRO A 59 -14.54 -13.65 14.90
N ASP A 60 -15.20 -14.59 15.60
CA ASP A 60 -14.88 -16.03 15.50
C ASP A 60 -15.10 -16.59 14.08
N GLU A 61 -16.02 -15.99 13.32
CA GLU A 61 -16.31 -16.33 11.92
C GLU A 61 -16.11 -15.11 11.02
N GLY A 62 -15.43 -15.30 9.89
CA GLY A 62 -15.16 -14.23 8.93
C GLY A 62 -16.40 -13.78 8.16
N ASP A 63 -16.55 -12.47 7.99
CA ASP A 63 -17.59 -11.86 7.16
C ASP A 63 -17.23 -11.95 5.66
N PRO A 64 -18.02 -12.64 4.82
CA PRO A 64 -17.81 -12.68 3.36
C PRO A 64 -17.80 -11.30 2.69
N ASP A 65 -18.51 -10.31 3.25
CA ASP A 65 -18.56 -8.93 2.74
C ASP A 65 -17.52 -8.01 3.41
N GLY A 66 -16.74 -8.53 4.36
CA GLY A 66 -15.80 -7.75 5.18
C GLY A 66 -14.78 -6.98 4.35
N LEU A 67 -14.29 -7.56 3.24
CA LEU A 67 -13.36 -6.87 2.34
C LEU A 67 -14.00 -5.62 1.70
N ARG A 68 -15.23 -5.74 1.20
CA ARG A 68 -15.97 -4.61 0.60
C ARG A 68 -16.22 -3.52 1.65
N ALA A 69 -16.72 -3.92 2.82
CA ALA A 69 -17.03 -2.99 3.90
C ALA A 69 -15.78 -2.24 4.37
N LEU A 70 -14.68 -2.94 4.59
CA LEU A 70 -13.40 -2.36 5.01
C LEU A 70 -12.85 -1.39 3.97
N VAL A 71 -12.77 -1.79 2.70
CA VAL A 71 -12.22 -0.94 1.63
C VAL A 71 -13.07 0.30 1.42
N ARG A 72 -14.40 0.16 1.44
CA ARG A 72 -15.32 1.30 1.33
C ARG A 72 -15.13 2.27 2.49
N LEU A 73 -15.05 1.76 3.72
CA LEU A 73 -14.84 2.56 4.94
C LEU A 73 -13.50 3.30 4.89
N LEU A 74 -12.42 2.61 4.52
CA LEU A 74 -11.09 3.20 4.36
C LEU A 74 -11.09 4.31 3.30
N ALA A 75 -11.71 4.07 2.14
CA ALA A 75 -11.80 5.06 1.08
C ALA A 75 -12.66 6.27 1.49
N GLU A 76 -13.77 6.07 2.19
CA GLU A 76 -14.62 7.17 2.72
C GLU A 76 -13.84 8.04 3.73
N GLY A 77 -13.01 7.42 4.57
CA GLY A 77 -12.23 8.09 5.61
C GLY A 77 -10.87 8.65 5.17
N ALA A 78 -10.41 8.37 3.95
CA ALA A 78 -9.08 8.75 3.49
C ALA A 78 -8.95 10.25 3.15
N ALA A 79 -7.73 10.80 3.25
CA ALA A 79 -7.37 12.00 2.51
C ALA A 79 -7.16 11.64 1.02
N ASP A 80 -7.56 12.51 0.10
CA ASP A 80 -7.42 12.31 -1.34
C ASP A 80 -6.31 13.17 -1.93
N PRO A 81 -5.04 12.70 -1.97
CA PRO A 81 -3.95 13.48 -2.55
C PRO A 81 -4.11 13.74 -4.07
N ALA A 82 -5.08 13.11 -4.75
CA ALA A 82 -5.40 13.40 -6.14
C ALA A 82 -6.48 14.50 -6.28
N ASP A 83 -7.16 14.89 -5.20
CA ASP A 83 -8.07 16.04 -5.20
C ASP A 83 -7.26 17.34 -5.24
N PRO A 84 -7.53 18.27 -6.18
CA PRO A 84 -6.78 19.53 -6.30
C PRO A 84 -6.74 20.38 -5.02
N LEU A 85 -7.71 20.21 -4.12
CA LEU A 85 -7.78 20.93 -2.85
C LEU A 85 -7.01 20.22 -1.72
N CYS A 86 -6.49 19.01 -1.94
CA CYS A 86 -5.64 18.28 -0.99
C CYS A 86 -4.15 18.64 -1.17
N ALA A 87 -3.81 19.91 -0.93
CA ALA A 87 -2.48 20.47 -1.24
C ALA A 87 -1.64 20.83 0.00
N GLY A 88 -1.82 20.11 1.12
CA GLY A 88 -1.23 20.50 2.41
C GLY A 88 0.22 20.05 2.64
N HIS A 89 0.64 18.91 2.09
CA HIS A 89 1.87 18.22 2.48
C HIS A 89 2.60 17.59 1.28
N LEU A 90 3.82 17.11 1.52
CA LEU A 90 4.56 16.23 0.60
C LEU A 90 3.97 14.81 0.57
N HIS A 91 2.66 14.72 0.34
CA HIS A 91 1.89 13.49 0.21
C HIS A 91 1.34 13.45 -1.21
N CYS A 92 2.04 12.73 -2.09
CA CYS A 92 1.71 12.71 -3.52
C CYS A 92 0.60 11.69 -3.84
N PRO A 93 -0.22 11.94 -4.87
CA PRO A 93 -1.12 10.92 -5.39
C PRO A 93 -0.31 9.75 -5.99
N PRO A 94 -0.61 8.49 -5.61
CA PRO A 94 0.10 7.35 -6.15
C PRO A 94 -0.18 7.19 -7.66
N LEU A 95 0.86 6.88 -8.42
CA LEU A 95 0.68 6.51 -9.83
C LEU A 95 0.01 5.13 -9.91
N ALA A 96 -0.93 4.96 -10.84
CA ALA A 96 -1.62 3.67 -11.03
C ALA A 96 -0.64 2.50 -11.28
N VAL A 97 0.46 2.76 -12.01
CA VAL A 97 1.50 1.76 -12.24
C VAL A 97 2.26 1.36 -10.96
N ALA A 98 2.45 2.29 -10.03
CA ALA A 98 3.10 2.00 -8.76
C ALA A 98 2.19 1.12 -7.88
N THR A 99 0.90 1.46 -7.78
CA THR A 99 -0.07 0.63 -7.05
C THR A 99 -0.23 -0.77 -7.67
N ALA A 100 -0.19 -0.89 -8.99
CA ALA A 100 -0.21 -2.19 -9.66
C ALA A 100 1.08 -3.01 -9.40
N ALA A 101 2.23 -2.36 -9.30
CA ALA A 101 3.47 -3.01 -8.92
C ALA A 101 3.43 -3.48 -7.45
N ASP A 102 2.86 -2.70 -6.54
CA ASP A 102 2.67 -3.10 -5.13
C ASP A 102 1.77 -4.35 -5.01
N LEU A 103 0.75 -4.48 -5.85
CA LEU A 103 -0.05 -5.71 -5.92
C LEU A 103 0.83 -6.91 -6.32
N ALA A 104 1.69 -6.75 -7.32
CA ALA A 104 2.58 -7.83 -7.74
C ALA A 104 3.60 -8.19 -6.65
N VAL A 105 4.19 -7.20 -5.98
CA VAL A 105 5.09 -7.41 -4.84
C VAL A 105 4.36 -8.09 -3.69
N SER A 106 3.14 -7.67 -3.37
CA SER A 106 2.31 -8.28 -2.31
C SER A 106 1.94 -9.73 -2.63
N ALA A 107 1.67 -10.04 -3.90
CA ALA A 107 1.37 -11.39 -4.33
C ALA A 107 2.60 -12.31 -4.30
N LEU A 108 3.80 -11.78 -4.60
CA LEU A 108 5.04 -12.54 -4.63
C LEU A 108 5.74 -12.64 -3.27
N ASN A 109 5.53 -11.65 -2.40
CA ASN A 109 6.09 -11.53 -1.06
C ASN A 109 7.62 -11.78 -0.97
N PRO A 110 8.46 -11.07 -1.77
CA PRO A 110 9.90 -11.24 -1.71
C PRO A 110 10.50 -10.70 -0.39
N SER A 111 11.51 -11.38 0.16
CA SER A 111 12.33 -10.87 1.27
C SER A 111 13.71 -10.49 0.75
N LEU A 112 14.02 -9.18 0.75
CA LEU A 112 15.22 -8.62 0.11
C LEU A 112 16.50 -8.70 0.96
N ASP A 113 16.44 -9.33 2.13
CA ASP A 113 17.59 -9.54 3.03
C ASP A 113 18.54 -10.64 2.54
N SER A 114 18.05 -11.58 1.72
CA SER A 114 18.85 -12.67 1.18
C SER A 114 18.47 -13.06 -0.25
N TRP A 115 19.45 -13.49 -1.04
CA TRP A 115 19.25 -13.77 -2.46
C TRP A 115 18.31 -14.94 -2.71
N ASP A 116 18.35 -15.98 -1.88
CA ASP A 116 17.50 -17.17 -2.01
C ASP A 116 16.02 -16.93 -1.68
N GLN A 117 15.71 -15.79 -1.05
CA GLN A 117 14.34 -15.36 -0.79
C GLN A 117 13.79 -14.35 -1.81
N ALA A 118 14.65 -13.73 -2.62
CA ALA A 118 14.25 -12.69 -3.57
C ALA A 118 15.16 -12.56 -4.81
N PRO A 119 15.52 -13.63 -5.53
CA PRO A 119 16.61 -13.60 -6.51
C PRO A 119 16.38 -12.59 -7.64
N GLY A 120 15.15 -12.53 -8.16
CA GLY A 120 14.76 -11.59 -9.21
C GLY A 120 14.64 -10.15 -8.70
N ALA A 121 14.10 -9.95 -7.49
CA ALA A 121 13.93 -8.62 -6.92
C ALA A 121 15.27 -8.01 -6.49
N THR A 122 16.19 -8.81 -5.93
CA THR A 122 17.57 -8.39 -5.64
C THR A 122 18.30 -7.94 -6.92
N ALA A 123 18.19 -8.70 -8.00
CA ALA A 123 18.81 -8.32 -9.28
C ALA A 123 18.19 -7.03 -9.85
N LEU A 124 16.86 -6.87 -9.76
CA LEU A 124 16.16 -5.67 -10.18
C LEU A 124 16.59 -4.45 -9.37
N GLU A 125 16.62 -4.57 -8.03
CA GLU A 125 17.03 -3.50 -7.14
C GLU A 125 18.44 -3.02 -7.47
N ALA A 126 19.40 -3.94 -7.63
CA ALA A 126 20.77 -3.59 -8.00
C ALA A 126 20.86 -2.77 -9.29
N VAL A 127 20.07 -3.11 -10.32
CA VAL A 127 20.05 -2.34 -11.58
C VAL A 127 19.44 -0.95 -11.38
N VAL A 128 18.35 -0.86 -10.62
CA VAL A 128 17.63 0.39 -10.35
C VAL A 128 18.49 1.32 -9.49
N THR A 129 19.06 0.84 -8.39
CA THR A 129 19.88 1.65 -7.49
C THR A 129 21.15 2.13 -8.18
N GLN A 130 21.80 1.30 -8.99
CA GLN A 130 22.93 1.75 -9.81
C GLN A 130 22.53 2.84 -10.81
N ALA A 131 21.34 2.75 -11.42
CA ALA A 131 20.87 3.80 -12.32
C ALA A 131 20.61 5.12 -11.56
N LEU A 132 20.02 5.04 -10.37
CA LEU A 132 19.78 6.19 -9.49
C LEU A 132 21.09 6.81 -8.99
N ALA A 133 22.05 5.99 -8.56
CA ALA A 133 23.38 6.43 -8.13
C ALA A 133 24.09 7.20 -9.25
N ARG A 134 24.11 6.64 -10.47
CA ARG A 134 24.67 7.34 -11.65
C ARG A 134 23.97 8.66 -11.94
N ALA A 135 22.63 8.70 -11.87
CA ALA A 135 21.86 9.92 -12.08
C ALA A 135 22.16 11.00 -11.04
N ALA A 136 22.45 10.60 -9.79
CA ALA A 136 22.82 11.49 -8.70
C ALA A 136 24.32 11.83 -8.63
N GLY A 137 25.16 11.26 -9.51
CA GLY A 137 26.62 11.43 -9.46
C GLY A 137 27.29 10.72 -8.27
N LEU A 138 26.67 9.66 -7.75
CA LEU A 138 27.13 8.86 -6.62
C LEU A 138 27.69 7.52 -7.08
N ALA A 139 28.52 6.90 -6.24
CA ALA A 139 29.12 5.59 -6.54
C ALA A 139 28.12 4.44 -6.40
N ASP A 140 27.23 4.51 -5.39
CA ASP A 140 26.26 3.47 -5.09
C ASP A 140 25.00 4.07 -4.43
N ALA A 141 23.94 3.28 -4.39
CA ALA A 141 22.69 3.59 -3.71
C ALA A 141 22.01 2.30 -3.22
N LEU A 142 21.13 2.45 -2.23
CA LEU A 142 20.28 1.38 -1.72
C LEU A 142 18.87 1.92 -1.50
N VAL A 143 17.88 1.02 -1.48
CA VAL A 143 16.49 1.37 -1.17
C VAL A 143 16.28 1.36 0.35
N THR A 144 15.61 2.37 0.87
CA THR A 144 15.16 2.45 2.28
C THR A 144 13.64 2.59 2.33
N THR A 145 13.07 2.55 3.52
CA THR A 145 11.64 2.85 3.75
C THR A 145 11.27 4.31 3.48
N GLY A 146 12.26 5.20 3.39
CA GLY A 146 12.04 6.62 3.05
C GLY A 146 13.09 7.55 3.64
N GLY A 147 12.85 8.86 3.49
CA GLY A 147 13.83 9.90 3.84
C GLY A 147 14.29 9.91 5.29
N THR A 148 13.42 9.53 6.25
CA THR A 148 13.78 9.45 7.67
C THR A 148 14.86 8.40 7.92
N GLU A 149 14.68 7.19 7.38
CA GLU A 149 15.67 6.12 7.50
C GLU A 149 16.95 6.45 6.72
N SER A 150 16.82 6.97 5.49
CA SER A 150 17.99 7.40 4.71
C SER A 150 18.84 8.43 5.45
N ASN A 151 18.22 9.43 6.09
CA ASN A 151 18.92 10.44 6.87
C ASN A 151 19.58 9.82 8.11
N GLN A 152 18.89 8.94 8.82
CA GLN A 152 19.46 8.24 9.96
C GLN A 152 20.68 7.41 9.56
N LEU A 153 20.59 6.63 8.47
CA LEU A 153 21.71 5.85 7.94
C LEU A 153 22.88 6.73 7.52
N ALA A 154 22.61 7.85 6.83
CA ALA A 154 23.66 8.79 6.44
C ALA A 154 24.40 9.39 7.66
N LEU A 155 23.67 9.81 8.68
CA LEU A 155 24.25 10.33 9.92
C LEU A 155 24.99 9.25 10.72
N LEU A 156 24.48 8.02 10.71
CA LEU A 156 25.14 6.89 11.33
C LEU A 156 26.48 6.60 10.63
N LEU A 157 26.50 6.51 9.30
CA LEU A 157 27.72 6.28 8.52
C LEU A 157 28.73 7.43 8.65
N ALA A 158 28.27 8.68 8.77
CA ALA A 158 29.15 9.82 8.98
C ALA A 158 29.73 9.90 10.41
N ARG A 159 29.09 9.23 11.37
CA ARG A 159 29.55 9.15 12.77
C ARG A 159 30.68 8.15 12.93
N GLU A 160 30.59 7.00 12.26
CA GLU A 160 31.61 5.94 12.26
C GLU A 160 32.90 6.37 11.53
#